data_AF-A0A1I3FBG2-F1
#
_entry.id   AF-A0A1I3FBG2-F1
#
_cell.length_a   1.000
_cell.length_b   1.000
_cell.length_c   1.000
_cell.angle_alpha   90.00
_cell.angle_beta   90.00
_cell.angle_gamma   90.00
#
_symmetry.space_group_name_H-M   'P 1'
#
loop_
_entity.id
_entity.type
_entity.pdbx_description
1 polymer ?
#
loop_
_entity_poly.entity_id
_entity_poly.type
_entity_poly.pdbx_seq_one_letter_code
_entity_poly.pdbx_strand_id
1 'polypeptide(L)'
;MSKSSHTHALTAFSPAAFFDIWKVGVMSFELWTTSLATIAMRNQLWYTQAPHSAKMIKENQRMVTEKLEAGMEVGMALQKAMFNMAAGSYAPWWVTGRSALLPLHRRTTANSRRLSRRR
;
A
#
# COMPACT_ATOMS: atom_id res chain seq x y z
N MET A 1 8.45 -14.76 -40.70
CA MET A 1 8.06 -13.83 -39.62
C MET A 1 6.54 -13.80 -39.55
N SER A 2 5.93 -14.68 -38.76
CA SER A 2 4.49 -14.63 -38.48
C SER A 2 4.31 -13.96 -37.12
N LYS A 3 3.75 -12.75 -37.12
CA LYS A 3 3.29 -12.11 -35.89
C LYS A 3 2.09 -12.91 -35.41
N SER A 4 2.32 -13.81 -34.45
CA SER A 4 1.26 -14.48 -33.71
C SER A 4 0.40 -13.39 -33.08
N SER A 5 -0.79 -13.20 -33.64
CA SER A 5 -1.86 -12.47 -32.99
C SER A 5 -2.10 -13.15 -31.66
N HIS A 6 -1.64 -12.54 -30.57
CA HIS A 6 -2.05 -12.91 -29.23
C HIS A 6 -3.57 -12.70 -29.17
N THR A 7 -4.31 -13.77 -29.45
CA THR A 7 -5.68 -13.93 -29.00
C THR A 7 -5.65 -13.63 -27.51
N HIS A 8 -6.13 -12.44 -27.14
CA HIS A 8 -6.52 -12.09 -25.79
C HIS A 8 -7.67 -13.02 -25.43
N ALA A 9 -7.34 -14.26 -25.08
CA ALA A 9 -8.28 -15.16 -24.46
C ALA A 9 -8.69 -14.45 -23.17
N LEU A 10 -9.96 -14.11 -23.09
CA LEU A 10 -10.68 -13.74 -21.88
C LEU A 10 -10.56 -14.90 -20.89
N THR A 11 -9.35 -15.12 -20.36
CA THR A 11 -9.06 -16.07 -19.29
C THR A 11 -9.28 -15.36 -17.97
N ALA A 12 -10.45 -14.74 -17.85
CA ALA A 12 -11.03 -14.42 -16.57
C ALA A 12 -11.33 -15.77 -15.89
N PHE A 13 -10.96 -15.93 -14.62
CA PHE A 13 -11.30 -17.07 -13.74
C PHE A 13 -10.42 -18.34 -13.77
N SER A 14 -9.10 -18.23 -13.95
CA SER A 14 -8.24 -19.33 -13.46
C SER A 14 -8.20 -19.30 -11.92
N PRO A 15 -8.32 -20.44 -11.21
CA PRO A 15 -8.21 -20.49 -9.75
C PRO A 15 -6.91 -19.86 -9.21
N ALA A 16 -5.82 -19.95 -9.98
CA ALA A 16 -4.54 -19.35 -9.62
C ALA A 16 -4.56 -17.81 -9.68
N ALA A 17 -5.21 -17.22 -10.69
CA ALA A 17 -5.35 -15.77 -10.80
C ALA A 17 -6.21 -15.20 -9.66
N PHE A 18 -7.28 -15.91 -9.28
CA PHE A 18 -8.09 -15.55 -8.12
C PHE A 18 -7.29 -15.59 -6.81
N PHE A 19 -6.52 -16.66 -6.61
CA PHE A 19 -5.67 -16.82 -5.42
C PHE A 19 -4.62 -15.72 -5.31
N ASP A 20 -4.10 -15.25 -6.44
CA ASP A 20 -3.12 -14.18 -6.46
C ASP A 20 -3.73 -12.80 -6.16
N ILE A 21 -4.94 -12.50 -6.66
CA ILE A 21 -5.67 -11.30 -6.24
C ILE A 21 -6.00 -11.36 -4.75
N TRP A 22 -6.45 -12.52 -4.27
CA TRP A 22 -6.70 -12.72 -2.85
C TRP A 22 -5.47 -12.37 -2.01
N LYS A 23 -4.28 -12.86 -2.38
CA LYS A 23 -3.02 -12.52 -1.71
C LYS A 23 -2.74 -11.02 -1.74
N VAL A 24 -2.92 -10.36 -2.89
CA VAL A 24 -2.74 -8.90 -2.98
C VAL A 24 -3.76 -8.16 -2.10
N GLY A 25 -5.00 -8.66 -2.00
CA GLY A 25 -6.03 -8.14 -1.10
C GLY A 25 -5.64 -8.25 0.38
N VAL A 26 -5.18 -9.43 0.80
CA VAL A 26 -4.67 -9.66 2.17
C VAL A 26 -3.51 -8.72 2.46
N MET A 27 -2.52 -8.62 1.57
CA MET A 27 -1.39 -7.71 1.73
C MET A 27 -1.83 -6.25 1.84
N SER A 28 -2.81 -5.82 1.05
CA SER A 28 -3.35 -4.46 1.10
C SER A 28 -4.08 -4.19 2.41
N PHE A 29 -4.81 -5.19 2.93
CA PHE A 29 -5.50 -5.10 4.22
C PHE A 29 -4.52 -4.99 5.40
N GLU A 30 -3.48 -5.81 5.42
CA GLU A 30 -2.39 -5.71 6.42
C GLU A 30 -1.75 -4.31 6.41
N LEU A 31 -1.60 -3.73 5.21
CA LEU A 31 -1.03 -2.40 5.02
C LEU A 31 -1.92 -1.30 5.61
N TRP A 32 -3.21 -1.33 5.31
CA TRP A 32 -4.18 -0.37 5.83
C TRP A 32 -4.34 -0.51 7.34
N THR A 33 -4.49 -1.72 7.86
CA THR A 33 -4.61 -1.96 9.31
C THR A 33 -3.37 -1.49 10.06
N THR A 34 -2.17 -1.76 9.57
CA THR A 34 -0.91 -1.25 10.17
C THR A 34 -0.85 0.28 10.16
N SER A 35 -1.28 0.90 9.06
CA SER A 35 -1.30 2.35 8.93
C SER A 35 -2.29 2.99 9.92
N LEU A 36 -3.50 2.45 10.02
CA LEU A 36 -4.54 2.89 10.95
C LEU A 36 -4.12 2.69 12.41
N ALA A 37 -3.53 1.54 12.74
CA ALA A 37 -3.01 1.27 14.08
C ALA A 37 -1.93 2.30 14.47
N THR A 38 -1.06 2.68 13.54
CA THR A 38 -0.03 3.70 13.79
C THR A 38 -0.65 5.08 14.05
N ILE A 39 -1.68 5.44 13.30
CA ILE A 39 -2.42 6.70 13.50
C ILE A 39 -3.12 6.67 14.87
N ALA A 40 -3.79 5.57 15.20
CA ALA A 40 -4.49 5.39 16.47
C ALA A 40 -3.53 5.50 17.67
N MET A 41 -2.38 4.83 17.63
CA MET A 41 -1.35 4.93 18.68
C MET A 41 -0.84 6.36 18.84
N ARG A 42 -0.72 7.12 17.74
CA ARG A 42 -0.26 8.52 17.80
C ARG A 42 -1.32 9.46 18.35
N ASN A 43 -2.60 9.21 18.07
CA ASN A 43 -3.71 9.93 18.69
C ASN A 43 -3.84 9.56 20.18
N GLN A 44 -3.70 8.28 20.56
CA GLN A 44 -3.65 7.86 21.97
C GLN A 44 -2.54 8.55 22.75
N LEU A 45 -1.39 8.79 22.11
CA LEU A 45 -0.29 9.53 22.72
C LEU A 45 -0.69 10.96 23.11
N TRP A 46 -1.60 11.62 22.36
CA TRP A 46 -2.10 12.96 22.69
C TRP A 46 -3.06 12.97 23.88
N TYR A 47 -3.81 11.88 24.09
CA TYR A 47 -4.69 11.75 25.26
C TYR A 47 -3.91 11.48 26.54
N THR A 48 -2.74 10.85 26.43
CA THR A 48 -1.92 10.44 27.58
C THR A 48 -0.75 11.38 27.85
N GLN A 49 -0.28 12.12 26.83
CA GLN A 49 0.80 13.10 26.93
C GLN A 49 0.49 14.33 26.08
N ALA A 50 0.51 15.50 26.70
CA ALA A 50 0.32 16.75 25.96
C ALA A 50 1.44 16.94 24.93
N PRO A 51 1.14 17.28 23.67
CA PRO A 51 2.18 17.55 22.69
C PRO A 51 2.94 18.83 23.05
N HIS A 52 4.11 18.69 23.66
CA HIS A 52 4.92 19.81 24.17
C HIS A 52 5.65 20.62 23.07
N SER A 53 5.48 20.29 21.78
CA SER A 53 6.19 20.98 20.70
C SER A 53 5.39 21.03 19.40
N ALA A 54 5.22 22.24 18.87
CA ALA A 54 4.57 22.49 17.58
C ALA A 54 5.27 21.77 16.40
N LYS A 55 6.60 21.57 16.49
CA LYS A 55 7.38 20.82 15.50
C LYS A 55 7.02 19.34 15.48
N MET A 56 6.65 18.78 16.63
CA MET A 56 6.21 17.40 16.78
C MET A 56 4.80 17.21 16.20
N ILE A 57 3.89 18.16 16.44
CA ILE A 57 2.53 18.15 15.88
C ILE A 57 2.56 18.18 14.35
N LYS A 58 3.33 19.09 13.75
CA LYS A 58 3.48 19.18 12.29
C LYS A 58 4.08 17.91 11.68
N GLU A 59 5.05 17.28 12.35
CA GLU A 59 5.61 16.01 11.89
C GLU A 59 4.58 14.87 11.96
N ASN A 60 3.77 14.82 13.03
CA ASN A 60 2.72 13.80 13.15
C ASN A 60 1.66 13.98 12.07
N GLN A 61 1.22 15.21 11.80
CA GLN A 61 0.30 15.52 10.69
C GLN A 61 0.88 15.05 9.35
N ARG A 62 2.14 15.41 9.06
CA ARG A 62 2.83 14.93 7.85
C ARG A 62 2.89 13.41 7.77
N MET A 63 3.16 12.74 8.87
CA MET A 63 3.22 11.28 8.94
C MET A 63 1.86 10.62 8.67
N VAL A 64 0.76 11.21 9.13
CA VAL A 64 -0.60 10.76 8.83
C VAL A 64 -0.89 10.92 7.34
N THR A 65 -0.61 12.09 6.77
CA THR A 65 -0.80 12.35 5.33
C THR A 65 -0.01 11.37 4.47
N GLU A 66 1.28 11.17 4.79
CA GLU A 66 2.14 10.22 4.07
C GLU A 66 1.58 8.78 4.12
N LYS A 67 0.92 8.38 5.21
CA LYS A 67 0.27 7.06 5.33
C LYS A 67 -1.01 6.96 4.52
N LEU A 68 -1.83 8.01 4.51
CA LEU A 68 -3.06 8.05 3.72
C LEU A 68 -2.74 8.02 2.22
N GLU A 69 -1.75 8.79 1.77
CA GLU A 69 -1.27 8.77 0.39
C GLU A 69 -0.75 7.38 -0.02
N ALA A 70 0.06 6.75 0.83
CA ALA A 70 0.52 5.38 0.58
C ALA A 70 -0.66 4.39 0.52
N GLY A 71 -1.67 4.56 1.37
CA GLY A 71 -2.88 3.75 1.36
C GLY A 71 -3.69 3.90 0.07
N MET A 72 -3.78 5.12 -0.48
CA MET A 72 -4.43 5.39 -1.76
C MET A 72 -3.68 4.77 -2.94
N GLU A 73 -2.35 4.90 -2.98
CA GLU A 73 -1.52 4.29 -4.04
C GLU A 73 -1.65 2.76 -4.06
N VAL A 74 -1.73 2.13 -2.89
CA VAL A 74 -1.99 0.69 -2.74
C VAL A 74 -3.39 0.34 -3.25
N GLY A 75 -4.40 1.11 -2.87
CA GLY A 75 -5.78 0.93 -3.34
C GLY A 75 -5.88 1.02 -4.87
N MET A 76 -5.19 1.99 -5.48
CA MET A 76 -5.11 2.13 -6.93
C MET A 76 -4.38 0.96 -7.59
N ALA A 77 -3.29 0.46 -6.99
CA ALA A 77 -2.57 -0.71 -7.49
C ALA A 77 -3.46 -1.97 -7.48
N LEU A 78 -4.26 -2.15 -6.42
CA LEU A 78 -5.23 -3.24 -6.32
C LEU A 78 -6.35 -3.12 -7.37
N GLN A 79 -6.95 -1.93 -7.51
CA GLN A 79 -7.98 -1.69 -8.53
C GLN A 79 -7.43 -1.94 -9.94
N LYS A 80 -6.22 -1.46 -10.24
CA LYS A 80 -5.56 -1.68 -11.52
C LYS A 80 -5.30 -3.17 -11.76
N ALA A 81 -4.89 -3.93 -10.75
CA ALA A 81 -4.71 -5.37 -10.87
C ALA A 81 -6.03 -6.10 -11.17
N MET A 82 -7.13 -5.69 -10.53
CA MET A 82 -8.47 -6.22 -10.81
C MET A 82 -8.92 -5.89 -12.24
N PHE A 83 -8.74 -4.65 -12.70
CA PHE A 83 -9.09 -4.24 -14.07
C PHE A 83 -8.25 -4.96 -15.12
N ASN A 84 -6.94 -5.08 -14.90
CA ASN A 84 -6.07 -5.82 -15.79
C ASN A 84 -6.54 -7.27 -15.93
N MET A 85 -6.88 -7.94 -14.82
CA MET A 85 -7.40 -9.31 -14.86
C MET A 85 -8.71 -9.39 -15.65
N ALA A 86 -9.63 -8.44 -15.44
CA ALA A 86 -10.88 -8.38 -16.19
C ALA A 86 -10.65 -8.16 -17.70
N ALA A 87 -9.60 -7.42 -18.07
CA ALA A 87 -9.17 -7.20 -19.46
C ALA A 87 -8.33 -8.36 -20.04
N GLY A 88 -8.13 -9.46 -19.30
CA GLY A 88 -7.33 -10.62 -19.73
C GLY A 88 -5.81 -10.42 -19.63
N SER A 89 -5.35 -9.37 -18.94
CA SER A 89 -3.94 -9.12 -18.64
C SER A 89 -3.65 -9.41 -17.17
N TYR A 90 -2.72 -10.31 -16.88
CA TYR A 90 -2.51 -10.78 -15.52
C TYR A 90 -1.05 -10.60 -15.08
N ALA A 91 -0.85 -9.96 -13.92
CA ALA A 91 0.46 -9.83 -13.29
C ALA A 91 0.50 -10.66 -12.00
N PRO A 92 1.54 -11.50 -11.80
CA PRO A 92 1.68 -12.29 -10.58
C PRO A 92 1.61 -11.45 -9.30
N TRP A 93 1.07 -12.04 -8.23
CA TRP A 93 0.89 -11.33 -6.95
C TRP A 93 2.17 -10.70 -6.41
N TRP A 94 3.36 -11.29 -6.65
CA TRP A 94 4.64 -10.73 -6.20
C TRP A 94 5.03 -9.45 -6.97
N VAL A 95 4.64 -9.32 -8.24
CA VAL A 95 4.91 -8.12 -9.05
C VAL A 95 4.02 -6.97 -8.58
N THR A 96 2.73 -7.25 -8.44
CA THR A 96 1.73 -6.29 -7.95
C THR A 96 2.00 -5.91 -6.50
N GLY A 97 2.29 -6.90 -5.65
CA GLY A 97 2.61 -6.72 -4.24
C GLY A 97 3.88 -5.90 -4.04
N ARG A 98 4.95 -6.14 -4.81
CA ARG A 98 6.16 -5.31 -4.77
C ARG A 98 5.85 -3.86 -5.14
N SER A 99 5.05 -3.65 -6.18
CA SER A 99 4.67 -2.31 -6.65
C SER A 99 3.81 -1.57 -5.62
N ALA A 100 2.89 -2.27 -4.95
CA ALA A 100 2.04 -1.73 -3.90
C ALA A 100 2.79 -1.45 -2.58
N LEU A 101 3.74 -2.31 -2.19
CA LEU A 101 4.50 -2.15 -0.95
C LEU A 101 5.63 -1.14 -1.04
N LEU A 102 6.18 -0.90 -2.24
CA LEU A 102 7.34 -0.04 -2.42
C LEU A 102 7.14 1.39 -1.86
N PRO A 103 6.00 2.06 -2.10
CA PRO A 103 5.80 3.40 -1.58
C PRO A 103 5.65 3.44 -0.06
N LEU A 104 4.95 2.45 0.53
CA LEU A 104 4.88 2.31 1.98
C LEU A 104 6.27 2.11 2.56
N HIS A 105 7.04 1.15 2.03
CA HIS A 105 8.38 0.84 2.52
C HIS A 105 9.29 2.08 2.50
N ARG A 106 9.26 2.85 1.41
CA ARG A 106 10.02 4.11 1.27
C ARG A 106 9.62 5.13 2.34
N ARG A 107 8.32 5.37 2.52
CA ARG A 107 7.80 6.38 3.47
C ARG A 107 8.01 5.97 4.93
N THR A 108 7.82 4.70 5.27
CA THR A 108 8.10 4.15 6.60
C THR A 108 9.60 4.23 6.93
N THR A 109 10.47 3.90 5.98
CA THR A 109 11.93 4.04 6.14
C THR A 109 12.32 5.50 6.33
N ALA A 110 11.77 6.41 5.53
CA ALA A 110 12.02 7.84 5.68
C ALA A 110 11.53 8.37 7.03
N ASN A 111 10.36 7.93 7.49
CA ASN A 111 9.81 8.30 8.80
C ASN A 111 10.72 7.82 9.95
N SER A 112 11.14 6.55 9.92
CA SER A 112 12.05 5.99 10.92
C SER A 112 13.37 6.76 10.99
N ARG A 113 14.00 7.08 9.85
CA ARG A 113 15.22 7.90 9.79
C ARG A 113 15.03 9.31 10.38
N ARG A 114 13.87 9.93 10.16
CA ARG A 114 13.58 11.26 10.72
C ARG A 114 13.39 11.21 12.23
N LEU A 115 12.76 10.15 12.73
CA LEU A 115 12.59 9.93 14.17
C LEU A 115 13.93 9.60 14.85
N SER A 116 14.77 8.77 14.23
CA SER A 116 16.06 8.38 14.80
C SER A 116 17.07 9.53 14.87
N ARG A 117 17.03 10.47 13.90
CA ARG A 117 17.90 11.68 13.90
C ARG A 117 17.41 12.80 14.83
N ARG A 118 16.25 12.66 15.47
CA ARG A 118 15.68 13.66 16.40
C ARG A 118 15.93 13.32 17.88
N ARG A 119 16.57 12.18 18.16
CA ARG A 119 17.21 11.89 19.46
C ARG A 119 18.59 12.52 19.48
#